data_AF-A0A2A5VGY6-F1
#
_entry.id   AF-A0A2A5VGY6-F1
#
_cell.length_a   1.000
_cell.length_b   1.000
_cell.length_c   1.000
_cell.angle_alpha   90.00
_cell.angle_beta   90.00
_cell.angle_gamma   90.00
#
_symmetry.space_group_name_H-M   'P 1'
#
loop_
_entity.id
_entity.type
_entity.pdbx_description
1 polymer ?
#
loop_
_entity_poly.entity_id
_entity_poly.type
_entity_poly.pdbx_seq_one_letter_code
_entity_poly.pdbx_strand_id
1 'polypeptide(L)'
;MAQLKPMIIAMLIMTSALAGCTGNDGAEGIQGPQGETGEQGSPGIQGPQGDTGSAGTDGIDADESRIAELEAELFDKEETITILLGNISEMEEELDAVDNVIEMYYLMLIQMQNEIIILQASISNLDSRLNVTRTMNDFSYLDFRGAQLFNFNNGLGPQMDPPIFDFAILENASLTYSDFSDASFVNANLVGADGIFATFHHTDFSGASMYNGIWRQSDFSNAIFVGSNLAYTEFRWSDLSGANLSGALIYGGSNWMGVNLSGADLTNAWMYDVDLTGADLTGADLTGARLTYLNSAYGPAILDGVTWDWATCPDGTAAYYHGQTCVNNL
;
A
#
# COMPACT_ATOMS: atom_id res chain seq x y z
N MET A 1 1.54 -28.50 20.74
CA MET A 1 2.23 -28.37 22.04
C MET A 1 3.06 -27.10 21.96
N ALA A 2 3.01 -26.09 22.82
CA ALA A 2 2.19 -25.69 23.96
C ALA A 2 2.34 -24.15 23.95
N GLN A 3 1.28 -23.33 23.88
CA GLN A 3 0.74 -22.67 25.07
C GLN A 3 -0.59 -21.94 24.77
N LEU A 4 -1.38 -22.40 23.80
CA LEU A 4 -2.79 -21.98 23.62
C LEU A 4 -3.74 -22.60 24.68
N LYS A 5 -3.26 -22.92 25.89
CA LYS A 5 -3.94 -23.82 26.84
C LYS A 5 -4.18 -23.35 28.30
N PRO A 6 -3.76 -22.15 28.75
CA PRO A 6 -4.30 -21.59 30.00
C PRO A 6 -5.28 -20.41 29.84
N MET A 7 -5.28 -19.70 28.70
CA MET A 7 -6.07 -18.45 28.54
C MET A 7 -7.57 -18.65 28.22
N ILE A 8 -8.01 -19.84 27.82
CA ILE A 8 -9.38 -20.09 27.34
C ILE A 8 -10.25 -20.85 28.37
N ILE A 9 -9.66 -21.42 29.42
CA ILE A 9 -10.37 -22.26 30.41
C ILE A 9 -10.67 -21.52 31.73
N ALA A 10 -9.95 -20.45 32.06
CA ALA A 10 -10.14 -19.75 33.35
C ALA A 10 -11.19 -18.63 33.33
N MET A 11 -11.43 -17.96 32.20
CA MET A 11 -12.36 -16.81 32.17
C MET A 11 -13.76 -17.14 31.64
N LEU A 12 -13.93 -18.22 30.87
CA LEU A 12 -15.23 -18.67 30.37
C LEU A 12 -16.05 -19.53 31.36
N ILE A 13 -15.53 -19.80 32.56
CA ILE A 13 -16.24 -20.56 33.61
C ILE A 13 -16.94 -19.64 34.63
N MET A 14 -16.75 -18.31 34.58
CA MET A 14 -17.37 -17.39 35.56
C MET A 14 -18.25 -16.29 34.96
N THR A 15 -18.79 -16.49 33.75
CA THR A 15 -19.99 -15.78 33.32
C THR A 15 -21.15 -16.76 33.15
N SER A 16 -22.17 -16.57 33.99
CA SER A 16 -23.59 -16.82 33.71
C SER A 16 -24.01 -18.23 33.27
N ALA A 17 -24.72 -18.93 34.16
CA ALA A 17 -25.86 -19.74 33.76
C ALA A 17 -26.95 -19.71 34.86
N LEU A 18 -27.98 -18.91 34.54
CA LEU A 18 -29.43 -19.12 34.74
C LEU A 18 -29.94 -19.44 36.16
N ALA A 19 -30.70 -18.56 36.79
CA ALA A 19 -32.12 -18.25 36.52
C ALA A 19 -33.08 -19.42 36.78
N GLY A 20 -33.99 -19.23 37.75
CA GLY A 20 -35.36 -19.75 37.66
C GLY A 20 -35.89 -20.60 38.81
N CYS A 21 -36.72 -19.96 39.64
CA CYS A 21 -38.04 -20.44 40.12
C CYS A 21 -38.14 -21.47 41.27
N THR A 22 -38.58 -20.93 42.42
CA THR A 22 -39.73 -21.35 43.26
C THR A 22 -39.98 -22.83 43.57
N GLY A 23 -40.06 -23.13 44.88
CA GLY A 23 -41.17 -23.91 45.44
C GLY A 23 -40.85 -24.96 46.50
N ASN A 24 -41.30 -24.67 47.73
CA ASN A 24 -42.06 -25.53 48.66
C ASN A 24 -41.34 -25.98 49.95
N ASP A 25 -41.69 -25.25 51.02
CA ASP A 25 -41.91 -25.58 52.44
C ASP A 25 -41.36 -26.90 52.99
N GLY A 26 -40.44 -26.78 53.95
CA GLY A 26 -40.11 -27.82 54.93
C GLY A 26 -40.48 -27.34 56.34
N ALA A 27 -41.22 -28.17 57.07
CA ALA A 27 -41.89 -27.85 58.33
C ALA A 27 -40.99 -27.33 59.47
N GLU A 28 -41.58 -26.46 60.31
CA GLU A 28 -41.03 -25.96 61.58
C GLU A 28 -40.49 -27.09 62.48
N GLY A 29 -39.24 -26.95 62.88
CA GLY A 29 -38.67 -27.70 63.99
C GLY A 29 -39.07 -27.07 65.33
N ILE A 30 -39.81 -27.84 66.12
CA ILE A 30 -40.35 -27.50 67.44
C ILE A 30 -39.32 -26.92 68.42
N GLN A 31 -39.72 -25.84 69.08
CA GLN A 31 -39.01 -25.17 70.17
C GLN A 31 -38.90 -26.10 71.40
N GLY A 32 -37.68 -26.29 71.91
CA GLY A 32 -37.42 -27.02 73.15
C GLY A 32 -38.06 -26.31 74.35
N PRO A 33 -38.58 -27.05 75.34
CA PRO A 33 -39.32 -26.47 76.46
C PRO A 33 -38.43 -25.54 77.30
N GLN A 34 -38.99 -24.36 77.57
CA GLN A 34 -38.48 -23.34 78.48
C GLN A 34 -38.34 -23.91 79.90
N GLY A 35 -37.15 -23.79 80.46
CA GLY A 35 -36.86 -24.20 81.84
C GLY A 35 -37.68 -23.38 82.84
N GLU A 36 -38.21 -24.08 83.84
CA GLU A 36 -39.05 -23.51 84.88
C GLU A 36 -38.30 -22.49 85.74
N THR A 37 -38.96 -21.35 85.95
CA THR A 37 -38.56 -20.27 86.84
C THR A 37 -38.47 -20.79 88.28
N GLY A 38 -37.27 -20.70 88.87
CA GLY A 38 -37.05 -21.01 90.28
C GLY A 38 -37.81 -20.04 91.20
N GLU A 39 -38.41 -20.59 92.25
CA GLU A 39 -39.22 -19.86 93.22
C GLU A 39 -38.43 -18.77 93.95
N GLN A 40 -39.07 -17.61 94.07
CA GLN A 40 -38.58 -16.43 94.76
C GLN A 40 -38.55 -16.68 96.29
N GLY A 41 -37.34 -16.67 96.87
CA GLY A 41 -37.14 -16.67 98.32
C GLY A 41 -37.74 -15.42 98.98
N SER A 42 -38.28 -15.61 100.18
CA SER A 42 -38.92 -14.57 100.99
C SER A 42 -37.94 -13.47 101.44
N PRO A 43 -38.41 -12.21 101.64
CA PRO A 43 -37.53 -11.07 101.93
C PRO A 43 -36.79 -11.21 103.25
N GLY A 44 -35.45 -11.14 103.20
CA GLY A 44 -34.58 -11.03 104.36
C GLY A 44 -34.64 -9.63 104.98
N ILE A 45 -34.80 -9.58 106.29
CA ILE A 45 -34.84 -8.39 107.13
C ILE A 45 -33.52 -7.60 107.12
N GLN A 46 -33.62 -6.27 107.09
CA GLN A 46 -32.50 -5.33 107.12
C GLN A 46 -31.74 -5.38 108.46
N GLY A 47 -30.44 -5.69 108.41
CA GLY A 47 -29.49 -5.53 109.53
C GLY A 47 -28.80 -4.16 109.48
N PRO A 48 -28.33 -3.61 110.62
CA PRO A 48 -27.81 -2.26 110.71
C PRO A 48 -26.46 -2.08 109.98
N GLN A 49 -26.28 -0.92 109.37
CA GLN A 49 -25.05 -0.45 108.74
C GLN A 49 -23.96 -0.25 109.80
N GLY A 50 -22.78 -0.88 109.60
CA GLY A 50 -21.58 -0.71 110.41
C GLY A 50 -20.60 0.27 109.76
N ASP A 51 -19.90 1.03 110.60
CA ASP A 51 -19.07 2.18 110.24
C ASP A 51 -17.82 1.84 109.40
N THR A 52 -17.53 2.73 108.45
CA THR A 52 -16.35 2.69 107.56
C THR A 52 -15.06 2.95 108.34
N GLY A 53 -14.11 2.02 108.28
CA GLY A 53 -12.73 2.20 108.77
C GLY A 53 -11.87 3.03 107.81
N SER A 54 -10.97 3.83 108.37
CA SER A 54 -10.16 4.86 107.72
C SER A 54 -9.14 4.34 106.68
N ALA A 55 -8.99 5.11 105.60
CA ALA A 55 -8.03 4.90 104.52
C ALA A 55 -6.56 4.90 105.01
N GLY A 56 -5.79 3.91 104.55
CA GLY A 56 -4.32 3.90 104.64
C GLY A 56 -3.70 4.75 103.54
N THR A 57 -2.58 5.39 103.85
CA THR A 57 -1.89 6.40 103.02
C THR A 57 -1.26 5.83 101.75
N ASP A 58 -1.37 6.64 100.70
CA ASP A 58 -1.01 6.44 99.31
C ASP A 58 0.42 5.96 99.05
N GLY A 59 0.56 5.00 98.12
CA GLY A 59 1.79 4.76 97.40
C GLY A 59 1.99 5.83 96.34
N ILE A 60 3.17 6.45 96.34
CA ILE A 60 3.64 7.52 95.45
C ILE A 60 3.45 7.14 93.96
N ASP A 61 2.56 7.85 93.26
CA ASP A 61 2.85 8.82 92.18
C ASP A 61 4.01 8.49 91.17
N ALA A 62 4.06 7.25 90.65
CA ALA A 62 4.99 6.87 89.57
C ALA A 62 4.27 6.46 88.26
N ASP A 63 2.97 6.16 88.31
CA ASP A 63 2.17 5.78 87.15
C ASP A 63 1.54 6.99 86.43
N GLU A 64 1.15 8.05 87.13
CA GLU A 64 0.45 9.19 86.50
C GLU A 64 1.33 9.99 85.53
N SER A 65 2.61 10.24 85.86
CA SER A 65 3.53 10.94 84.95
C SER A 65 3.84 10.13 83.69
N ARG A 66 3.94 8.79 83.80
CA ARG A 66 4.18 7.90 82.66
C ARG A 66 2.93 7.77 81.78
N ILE A 67 1.74 7.74 82.40
CA ILE A 67 0.47 7.74 81.68
C ILE A 67 0.32 9.05 80.89
N ALA A 68 0.60 10.21 81.49
CA ALA A 68 0.54 11.49 80.79
C ALA A 68 1.53 11.60 79.61
N GLU A 69 2.75 11.07 79.75
CA GLU A 69 3.71 10.98 78.65
C GLU A 69 3.22 10.08 77.50
N LEU A 70 2.63 8.92 77.84
CA LEU A 70 2.07 7.99 76.86
C LEU A 70 0.82 8.56 76.17
N GLU A 71 0.00 9.31 76.89
CA GLU A 71 -1.16 10.01 76.33
C GLU A 71 -0.74 11.13 75.38
N ALA A 72 0.31 11.88 75.70
CA ALA A 72 0.90 12.86 74.79
C ALA A 72 1.52 12.19 73.55
N GLU A 73 2.26 11.10 73.71
CA GLU A 73 2.81 10.33 72.59
C GLU A 73 1.71 9.70 71.73
N LEU A 74 0.62 9.25 72.34
CA LEU A 74 -0.56 8.73 71.64
C LEU A 74 -1.24 9.85 70.84
N PHE A 75 -1.43 11.02 71.43
CA PHE A 75 -2.02 12.18 70.77
C PHE A 75 -1.19 12.62 69.54
N ASP A 76 0.13 12.71 69.68
CA ASP A 76 1.04 13.03 68.57
C ASP A 76 1.00 11.95 67.47
N LYS A 77 0.85 10.68 67.85
CA LYS A 77 0.68 9.57 66.90
C LYS A 77 -0.67 9.62 66.20
N GLU A 78 -1.75 9.96 66.90
CA GLU A 78 -3.09 10.14 66.31
C GLU A 78 -3.10 11.31 65.31
N GLU A 79 -2.42 12.41 65.61
CA GLU A 79 -2.24 13.53 64.67
C GLU A 79 -1.43 13.10 63.44
N THR A 80 -0.34 12.35 63.64
CA THR A 80 0.49 11.81 62.54
C THR A 80 -0.32 10.86 61.65
N ILE A 81 -1.14 9.98 62.23
CA ILE A 81 -2.02 9.07 61.50
C ILE A 81 -3.03 9.87 60.66
N THR A 82 -3.61 10.93 61.23
CA THR A 82 -4.57 11.79 60.52
C THR A 82 -3.95 12.43 59.28
N ILE A 83 -2.70 12.90 59.39
CA ILE A 83 -1.95 13.47 58.25
C ILE A 83 -1.69 12.40 57.18
N LEU A 84 -1.23 11.21 57.59
CA LEU A 84 -0.95 10.12 56.64
C LEU A 84 -2.19 9.65 55.89
N LEU A 85 -3.34 9.59 56.56
CA LEU A 85 -4.61 9.24 55.92
C LEU A 85 -5.05 10.31 54.91
N GLY A 86 -4.82 11.59 55.20
CA GLY A 86 -5.02 12.67 54.23
C GLY A 86 -4.17 12.51 52.97
N ASN A 87 -2.86 12.26 53.15
CA ASN A 87 -1.95 12.04 52.02
C ASN A 87 -2.31 10.80 51.19
N ILE A 88 -2.75 9.71 51.83
CA ILE A 88 -3.23 8.51 51.13
C ILE A 88 -4.47 8.83 50.29
N SER A 89 -5.42 9.59 50.85
CA SER A 89 -6.63 10.00 50.13
C SER A 89 -6.32 10.86 48.90
N GLU A 90 -5.37 11.80 49.01
CA GLU A 90 -4.92 12.60 47.86
C GLU A 90 -4.24 11.74 46.79
N MET A 91 -3.40 10.78 47.21
CA MET A 91 -2.77 9.82 46.30
C MET A 91 -3.77 8.89 45.61
N GLU A 92 -4.83 8.48 46.30
CA GLU A 92 -5.91 7.66 45.72
C GLU A 92 -6.68 8.44 44.65
N GLU A 93 -6.95 9.73 44.87
CA GLU A 93 -7.63 10.60 43.90
C GLU A 93 -6.76 10.88 42.65
N GLU A 94 -5.44 11.06 42.83
CA GLU A 94 -4.48 11.14 41.71
C GLU A 94 -4.41 9.83 40.92
N LEU A 95 -4.47 8.67 41.60
CA LEU A 95 -4.45 7.36 40.97
C LEU A 95 -5.72 7.12 40.12
N ASP A 96 -6.90 7.49 40.64
CA ASP A 96 -8.17 7.43 39.90
C ASP A 96 -8.15 8.32 38.65
N ALA A 97 -7.53 9.50 38.72
CA ALA A 97 -7.36 10.38 37.56
C ALA A 97 -6.48 9.74 36.47
N VAL A 98 -5.41 9.02 36.85
CA VAL A 98 -4.56 8.27 35.93
C VAL A 98 -5.32 7.12 35.27
N ASP A 99 -6.14 6.38 36.03
CA ASP A 99 -6.95 5.27 35.49
C ASP A 99 -7.97 5.76 34.44
N ASN A 100 -8.62 6.90 34.67
CA ASN A 100 -9.52 7.52 33.70
C ASN A 100 -8.80 7.93 32.40
N VAL A 101 -7.57 8.45 32.51
CA VAL A 101 -6.75 8.81 31.34
C VAL A 101 -6.32 7.57 30.57
N ILE A 102 -5.94 6.49 31.27
CA ILE A 102 -5.61 5.19 30.66
C ILE A 102 -6.83 4.63 29.91
N GLU A 103 -8.03 4.69 30.49
CA GLU A 103 -9.26 4.22 29.86
C GLU A 103 -9.60 5.04 28.59
N MET A 104 -9.43 6.36 28.63
CA MET A 104 -9.58 7.22 27.46
C MET A 104 -8.59 6.84 26.34
N TYR A 105 -7.30 6.66 26.65
CA TYR A 105 -6.30 6.24 25.66
C TYR A 105 -6.58 4.83 25.12
N TYR A 106 -7.09 3.93 25.97
CA TYR A 106 -7.47 2.57 25.58
C TYR A 106 -8.65 2.58 24.60
N LEU A 107 -9.68 3.39 24.86
CA LEU A 107 -10.81 3.57 23.93
C LEU A 107 -10.36 4.21 22.61
N MET A 108 -9.45 5.19 22.66
CA MET A 108 -8.87 5.80 21.46
C MET A 108 -8.05 4.79 20.64
N LEU A 109 -7.28 3.92 21.31
CA LEU A 109 -6.55 2.81 20.68
C LEU A 109 -7.50 1.81 20.02
N ILE A 110 -8.60 1.43 20.69
CA ILE A 110 -9.63 0.56 20.12
C ILE A 110 -10.25 1.21 18.87
N GLN A 111 -10.56 2.51 18.94
CA GLN A 111 -11.13 3.24 17.81
C GLN A 111 -10.15 3.27 16.62
N MET A 112 -8.88 3.58 16.87
CA MET A 112 -7.83 3.53 15.83
C MET A 112 -7.67 2.12 15.24
N GLN A 113 -7.71 1.07 16.07
CA GLN A 113 -7.65 -0.31 15.60
C GLN A 113 -8.84 -0.65 14.70
N ASN A 114 -10.05 -0.19 15.03
CA ASN A 114 -11.24 -0.37 14.19
C ASN A 114 -11.10 0.36 12.84
N GLU A 115 -10.59 1.59 12.84
CA GLU A 115 -10.33 2.34 11.60
C GLU A 115 -9.30 1.64 10.72
N ILE A 116 -8.23 1.10 11.30
CA ILE A 116 -7.23 0.30 10.56
C ILE A 116 -7.88 -0.93 9.92
N ILE A 117 -8.75 -1.64 10.64
CA ILE A 117 -9.46 -2.82 10.10
C ILE A 117 -10.33 -2.42 8.90
N ILE A 118 -11.06 -1.30 9.00
CA ILE A 118 -11.91 -0.79 7.91
C ILE A 118 -11.05 -0.41 6.69
N LEU A 119 -9.93 0.27 6.90
CA LEU A 119 -9.01 0.66 5.83
C LEU A 119 -8.39 -0.56 5.15
N GLN A 120 -7.97 -1.58 5.92
CA GLN A 120 -7.44 -2.83 5.38
C GLN A 120 -8.47 -3.56 4.52
N ALA A 121 -9.73 -3.61 4.95
CA ALA A 121 -10.83 -4.19 4.16
C ALA A 121 -11.07 -3.41 2.85
N SER A 122 -11.02 -2.08 2.91
CA SER A 122 -11.14 -1.20 1.73
C SER A 122 -9.99 -1.43 0.73
N ILE A 123 -8.75 -1.52 1.23
CA ILE A 123 -7.56 -1.82 0.40
C ILE A 123 -7.71 -3.19 -0.26
N SER A 124 -8.13 -4.22 0.49
CA SER A 124 -8.33 -5.56 -0.06
C SER A 124 -9.44 -5.59 -1.12
N ASN A 125 -10.52 -4.82 -0.94
CA ASN A 125 -11.56 -4.67 -1.96
C ASN A 125 -11.04 -3.98 -3.22
N LEU A 126 -10.26 -2.91 -3.04
CA LEU A 126 -9.66 -2.16 -4.15
C LEU A 126 -8.69 -3.03 -4.95
N ASP A 127 -7.85 -3.81 -4.25
CA ASP A 127 -6.90 -4.74 -4.88
C ASP A 127 -7.62 -5.85 -5.67
N SER A 128 -8.72 -6.38 -5.13
CA SER A 128 -9.58 -7.34 -5.85
C SER A 128 -10.19 -6.73 -7.12
N ARG A 129 -10.74 -5.52 -7.03
CA ARG A 129 -11.30 -4.81 -8.20
C ARG A 129 -10.23 -4.50 -9.24
N LEU A 130 -9.06 -4.05 -8.79
CA LEU A 130 -7.91 -3.77 -9.66
C LEU A 130 -7.43 -5.04 -10.37
N ASN A 131 -7.35 -6.17 -9.66
CA ASN A 131 -6.98 -7.44 -10.28
C ASN A 131 -8.01 -7.91 -11.30
N VAL A 132 -9.30 -7.74 -11.03
CA VAL A 132 -10.37 -8.04 -12.00
C VAL A 132 -10.26 -7.15 -13.24
N THR A 133 -10.01 -5.85 -13.07
CA THR A 133 -9.75 -4.94 -14.19
C THR A 133 -8.53 -5.35 -14.99
N ARG A 134 -7.39 -5.64 -14.32
CA ARG A 134 -6.15 -6.14 -14.96
C ARG A 134 -6.39 -7.42 -15.77
N THR A 135 -7.20 -8.34 -15.27
CA THR A 135 -7.52 -9.57 -16.03
C THR A 135 -8.42 -9.33 -17.23
N MET A 136 -9.14 -8.19 -17.29
CA MET A 136 -10.03 -7.88 -18.42
C MET A 136 -9.31 -7.21 -19.59
N ASN A 137 -8.20 -6.51 -19.35
CA ASN A 137 -7.41 -5.85 -20.38
C ASN A 137 -6.06 -6.57 -20.65
N ASP A 138 -5.78 -7.67 -19.95
CA ASP A 138 -4.62 -8.53 -20.21
C ASP A 138 -4.95 -9.60 -21.27
N PHE A 139 -4.42 -9.36 -22.47
CA PHE A 139 -4.48 -10.21 -23.64
C PHE A 139 -3.15 -10.91 -23.93
N SER A 140 -2.24 -10.94 -22.94
CA SER A 140 -0.92 -11.53 -23.10
C SER A 140 -1.00 -13.00 -23.54
N TYR A 141 -0.07 -13.41 -24.39
CA TYR A 141 0.04 -14.79 -24.93
C TYR A 141 -1.15 -15.27 -25.78
N LEU A 142 -2.14 -14.43 -26.06
CA LEU A 142 -3.27 -14.81 -26.91
C LEU A 142 -2.92 -14.72 -28.41
N ASP A 143 -3.67 -15.45 -29.23
CA ASP A 143 -3.53 -15.50 -30.69
C ASP A 143 -4.59 -14.63 -31.36
N PHE A 144 -4.14 -13.54 -31.97
CA PHE A 144 -4.88 -12.56 -32.75
C PHE A 144 -4.43 -12.51 -34.21
N ARG A 145 -3.87 -13.60 -34.76
CA ARG A 145 -3.42 -13.60 -36.16
C ARG A 145 -4.57 -13.25 -37.11
N GLY A 146 -4.35 -12.25 -37.96
CA GLY A 146 -5.35 -11.73 -38.88
C GLY A 146 -6.54 -11.03 -38.21
N ALA A 147 -6.51 -10.82 -36.89
CA ALA A 147 -7.61 -10.21 -36.16
C ALA A 147 -7.84 -8.77 -36.62
N GLN A 148 -9.10 -8.35 -36.56
CA GLN A 148 -9.52 -7.00 -36.91
C GLN A 148 -9.78 -6.24 -35.61
N LEU A 149 -8.73 -5.63 -35.07
CA LEU A 149 -8.73 -4.84 -33.84
C LEU A 149 -8.91 -3.34 -34.15
N PHE A 150 -9.75 -3.02 -35.14
CA PHE A 150 -10.05 -1.65 -35.52
C PHE A 150 -10.94 -0.96 -34.48
N ASN A 151 -10.86 0.37 -34.42
CA ASN A 151 -11.70 1.21 -33.55
C ASN A 151 -11.62 0.93 -32.05
N PHE A 152 -10.54 0.31 -31.57
CA PHE A 152 -10.31 0.18 -30.14
C PHE A 152 -10.12 1.55 -29.51
N ASN A 153 -10.74 1.80 -28.35
CA ASN A 153 -10.62 3.01 -27.53
C ASN A 153 -10.77 4.37 -28.25
N ASN A 154 -11.33 4.41 -29.45
CA ASN A 154 -11.50 5.63 -30.24
C ASN A 154 -12.94 6.20 -30.19
N GLY A 155 -13.78 5.70 -29.27
CA GLY A 155 -15.20 6.02 -29.16
C GLY A 155 -16.15 5.29 -30.13
N LEU A 156 -15.65 4.55 -31.13
CA LEU A 156 -16.47 3.80 -32.10
C LEU A 156 -16.52 2.29 -31.86
N GLY A 157 -15.50 1.73 -31.21
CA GLY A 157 -15.43 0.32 -30.85
C GLY A 157 -15.37 0.07 -29.33
N PRO A 158 -14.83 -1.08 -28.90
CA PRO A 158 -14.66 -1.39 -27.48
C PRO A 158 -13.83 -0.33 -26.77
N GLN A 159 -14.25 0.02 -25.55
CA GLN A 159 -13.56 0.98 -24.68
C GLN A 159 -13.09 0.23 -23.43
N MET A 160 -11.81 0.33 -23.10
CA MET A 160 -11.20 -0.28 -21.92
C MET A 160 -9.95 0.48 -21.48
N ASP A 161 -9.51 0.18 -20.26
CA ASP A 161 -8.20 0.62 -19.78
C ASP A 161 -7.08 0.10 -20.71
N PRO A 162 -5.90 0.76 -20.74
CA PRO A 162 -4.84 0.44 -21.70
C PRO A 162 -4.55 -1.07 -21.76
N PRO A 163 -4.72 -1.71 -22.94
CA PRO A 163 -4.62 -3.16 -23.04
C PRO A 163 -3.17 -3.65 -23.01
N ILE A 164 -2.97 -4.86 -22.52
CA ILE A 164 -1.67 -5.53 -22.45
C ILE A 164 -1.70 -6.70 -23.44
N PHE A 165 -0.86 -6.65 -24.45
CA PHE A 165 -0.69 -7.65 -25.50
C PHE A 165 0.70 -8.31 -25.43
N ASP A 166 1.31 -8.34 -24.25
CA ASP A 166 2.65 -8.87 -24.09
C ASP A 166 2.73 -10.33 -24.57
N PHE A 167 3.75 -10.65 -25.37
CA PHE A 167 3.91 -11.97 -25.97
C PHE A 167 2.73 -12.46 -26.83
N ALA A 168 1.73 -11.61 -27.13
CA ALA A 168 0.60 -11.99 -27.97
C ALA A 168 1.04 -12.13 -29.44
N ILE A 169 0.29 -12.94 -30.19
CA ILE A 169 0.53 -13.16 -31.62
C ILE A 169 -0.46 -12.33 -32.42
N LEU A 170 -0.01 -11.24 -33.03
CA LEU A 170 -0.80 -10.32 -33.85
C LEU A 170 -0.36 -10.32 -35.32
N GLU A 171 0.17 -11.44 -35.84
CA GLU A 171 0.65 -11.48 -37.22
C GLU A 171 -0.47 -11.14 -38.20
N ASN A 172 -0.23 -10.17 -39.08
CA ASN A 172 -1.19 -9.65 -40.05
C ASN A 172 -2.51 -9.14 -39.42
N ALA A 173 -2.52 -8.79 -38.13
CA ALA A 173 -3.66 -8.14 -37.50
C ALA A 173 -3.77 -6.68 -37.97
N SER A 174 -5.00 -6.17 -38.01
CA SER A 174 -5.26 -4.75 -38.27
C SER A 174 -5.63 -4.04 -36.98
N LEU A 175 -4.85 -3.01 -36.64
CA LEU A 175 -5.01 -2.09 -35.50
C LEU A 175 -5.43 -0.69 -35.99
N THR A 176 -5.83 -0.57 -37.25
CA THR A 176 -6.13 0.69 -37.93
C THR A 176 -7.29 1.46 -37.26
N TYR A 177 -7.15 2.79 -37.19
CA TYR A 177 -8.06 3.73 -36.50
C TYR A 177 -8.24 3.53 -34.99
N SER A 178 -7.42 2.70 -34.35
CA SER A 178 -7.54 2.44 -32.91
C SER A 178 -6.67 3.37 -32.07
N ASP A 179 -7.05 3.54 -30.81
CA ASP A 179 -6.26 4.17 -29.77
C ASP A 179 -5.73 3.08 -28.82
N PHE A 180 -4.42 2.94 -28.80
CA PHE A 180 -3.65 2.05 -27.94
C PHE A 180 -2.66 2.85 -27.09
N SER A 181 -2.98 4.11 -26.80
CA SER A 181 -2.16 4.93 -25.91
C SER A 181 -1.96 4.22 -24.57
N ASP A 182 -0.74 4.28 -24.04
CA ASP A 182 -0.32 3.64 -22.79
C ASP A 182 -0.45 2.09 -22.77
N ALA A 183 -0.75 1.45 -23.91
CA ALA A 183 -0.81 0.00 -24.02
C ALA A 183 0.58 -0.65 -23.93
N SER A 184 0.60 -1.98 -23.77
CA SER A 184 1.82 -2.77 -23.79
C SER A 184 1.75 -3.84 -24.87
N PHE A 185 2.82 -3.97 -25.65
CA PHE A 185 3.04 -4.98 -26.70
C PHE A 185 4.43 -5.61 -26.53
N VAL A 186 4.91 -5.71 -25.29
CA VAL A 186 6.26 -6.16 -24.99
C VAL A 186 6.44 -7.59 -25.49
N ASN A 187 7.48 -7.82 -26.31
CA ASN A 187 7.73 -9.10 -27.00
C ASN A 187 6.56 -9.65 -27.84
N ALA A 188 5.58 -8.82 -28.20
CA ALA A 188 4.49 -9.23 -29.06
C ALA A 188 4.97 -9.46 -30.50
N ASN A 189 4.28 -10.34 -31.22
CA ASN A 189 4.57 -10.62 -32.62
C ASN A 189 3.55 -9.91 -33.52
N LEU A 190 3.91 -8.74 -34.04
CA LEU A 190 3.13 -7.91 -34.96
C LEU A 190 3.63 -8.00 -36.41
N VAL A 191 4.21 -9.14 -36.81
CA VAL A 191 4.72 -9.33 -38.17
C VAL A 191 3.61 -9.10 -39.21
N GLY A 192 3.84 -8.16 -40.12
CA GLY A 192 2.88 -7.81 -41.18
C GLY A 192 1.61 -7.12 -40.69
N ALA A 193 1.51 -6.75 -39.42
CA ALA A 193 0.36 -6.03 -38.89
C ALA A 193 0.27 -4.60 -39.46
N ASP A 194 -0.93 -4.02 -39.43
CA ASP A 194 -1.15 -2.63 -39.81
C ASP A 194 -1.74 -1.79 -38.67
N GLY A 195 -1.45 -0.50 -38.64
CA GLY A 195 -1.96 0.46 -37.67
C GLY A 195 -2.08 1.85 -38.29
N ILE A 196 -2.73 1.92 -39.45
CA ILE A 196 -2.87 3.16 -40.20
C ILE A 196 -3.82 4.09 -39.44
N PHE A 197 -3.46 5.36 -39.27
CA PHE A 197 -4.25 6.34 -38.50
C PHE A 197 -4.57 5.92 -37.06
N ALA A 198 -3.74 5.06 -36.48
CA ALA A 198 -3.88 4.64 -35.09
C ALA A 198 -3.00 5.49 -34.16
N THR A 199 -3.35 5.51 -32.88
CA THR A 199 -2.62 6.19 -31.81
C THR A 199 -1.98 5.15 -30.89
N PHE A 200 -0.69 5.33 -30.62
CA PHE A 200 0.20 4.50 -29.82
C PHE A 200 1.11 5.39 -28.95
N HIS A 201 0.58 6.53 -28.50
CA HIS A 201 1.29 7.46 -27.63
C HIS A 201 1.66 6.76 -26.31
N HIS A 202 2.92 6.87 -25.87
CA HIS A 202 3.45 6.18 -24.68
C HIS A 202 3.33 4.63 -24.68
N THR A 203 3.06 4.00 -25.82
CA THR A 203 2.92 2.54 -25.88
C THR A 203 4.28 1.85 -25.80
N ASP A 204 4.35 0.72 -25.09
CA ASP A 204 5.57 -0.09 -24.96
C ASP A 204 5.61 -1.24 -25.99
N PHE A 205 6.53 -1.17 -26.94
CA PHE A 205 6.86 -2.19 -27.95
C PHE A 205 8.23 -2.82 -27.71
N SER A 206 8.78 -2.77 -26.49
CA SER A 206 10.09 -3.32 -26.18
C SER A 206 10.19 -4.79 -26.59
N GLY A 207 11.20 -5.13 -27.40
CA GLY A 207 11.40 -6.48 -27.95
C GLY A 207 10.33 -6.97 -28.92
N ALA A 208 9.33 -6.15 -29.30
CA ALA A 208 8.29 -6.55 -30.24
C ALA A 208 8.86 -6.84 -31.63
N SER A 209 8.24 -7.77 -32.35
CA SER A 209 8.54 -8.04 -33.76
C SER A 209 7.50 -7.38 -34.65
N MET A 210 7.85 -6.29 -35.33
CA MET A 210 6.94 -5.54 -36.21
C MET A 210 7.38 -5.61 -37.67
N TYR A 211 8.18 -6.63 -38.01
CA TYR A 211 8.73 -6.84 -39.36
C TYR A 211 7.63 -6.81 -40.43
N ASN A 212 7.88 -6.12 -41.55
CA ASN A 212 6.90 -5.92 -42.64
C ASN A 212 5.60 -5.18 -42.25
N GLY A 213 5.54 -4.54 -41.07
CA GLY A 213 4.33 -3.84 -40.63
C GLY A 213 4.08 -2.49 -41.34
N ILE A 214 2.81 -2.09 -41.43
CA ILE A 214 2.36 -0.85 -42.09
C ILE A 214 1.70 0.10 -41.08
N TRP A 215 2.41 1.16 -40.73
CA TRP A 215 2.09 2.05 -39.60
C TRP A 215 1.90 3.50 -40.03
N ARG A 216 1.47 3.76 -41.26
CA ARG A 216 1.46 5.11 -41.85
C ARG A 216 0.49 6.06 -41.14
N GLN A 217 0.87 7.33 -41.04
CA GLN A 217 0.04 8.41 -40.48
C GLN A 217 -0.50 8.12 -39.08
N SER A 218 0.30 7.42 -38.28
CA SER A 218 -0.01 7.07 -36.90
C SER A 218 0.73 7.98 -35.92
N ASP A 219 0.29 7.98 -34.66
CA ASP A 219 0.98 8.64 -33.56
C ASP A 219 1.67 7.58 -32.70
N PHE A 220 2.98 7.63 -32.61
CA PHE A 220 3.87 6.84 -31.75
C PHE A 220 4.73 7.77 -30.87
N SER A 221 4.28 8.99 -30.63
CA SER A 221 5.02 9.95 -29.82
C SER A 221 5.29 9.39 -28.42
N ASN A 222 6.54 9.48 -28.00
CA ASN A 222 7.06 8.92 -26.74
C ASN A 222 6.85 7.41 -26.55
N ALA A 223 6.63 6.64 -27.63
CA ALA A 223 6.57 5.18 -27.57
C ALA A 223 7.94 4.56 -27.29
N ILE A 224 7.95 3.34 -26.76
CA ILE A 224 9.18 2.60 -26.41
C ILE A 224 9.35 1.44 -27.39
N PHE A 225 10.48 1.39 -28.07
CA PHE A 225 10.82 0.41 -29.11
C PHE A 225 12.15 -0.30 -28.81
N VAL A 226 12.58 -0.32 -27.54
CA VAL A 226 13.90 -0.82 -27.14
C VAL A 226 14.11 -2.25 -27.63
N GLY A 227 15.14 -2.45 -28.46
CA GLY A 227 15.49 -3.76 -29.02
C GLY A 227 14.41 -4.40 -29.93
N SER A 228 13.41 -3.63 -30.37
CA SER A 228 12.37 -4.11 -31.28
C SER A 228 12.89 -4.38 -32.69
N ASN A 229 12.20 -5.23 -33.44
CA ASN A 229 12.48 -5.47 -34.85
C ASN A 229 11.50 -4.70 -35.74
N LEU A 230 12.01 -3.62 -36.34
CA LEU A 230 11.29 -2.72 -37.24
C LEU A 230 11.78 -2.85 -38.70
N ALA A 231 12.36 -3.99 -39.06
CA ALA A 231 12.86 -4.21 -40.41
C ALA A 231 11.71 -4.27 -41.43
N TYR A 232 11.94 -3.70 -42.62
CA TYR A 232 10.96 -3.60 -43.71
C TYR A 232 9.64 -2.91 -43.33
N THR A 233 9.65 -2.03 -42.33
CA THR A 233 8.44 -1.34 -41.86
C THR A 233 8.13 -0.09 -42.68
N GLU A 234 6.87 0.33 -42.63
CA GLU A 234 6.42 1.60 -43.21
C GLU A 234 5.84 2.55 -42.16
N PHE A 235 6.57 3.62 -41.82
CA PHE A 235 6.15 4.65 -40.85
C PHE A 235 5.89 6.01 -41.50
N ARG A 236 5.65 6.04 -42.82
CA ARG A 236 5.46 7.30 -43.57
C ARG A 236 4.49 8.26 -42.90
N TRP A 237 4.94 9.51 -42.72
CA TRP A 237 4.19 10.60 -42.09
C TRP A 237 3.63 10.29 -40.69
N SER A 238 4.29 9.40 -39.95
CA SER A 238 3.92 9.09 -38.57
C SER A 238 4.72 9.97 -37.60
N ASP A 239 4.20 10.12 -36.39
CA ASP A 239 4.87 10.83 -35.32
C ASP A 239 5.60 9.86 -34.39
N LEU A 240 6.92 9.86 -34.36
CA LEU A 240 7.77 9.13 -33.42
C LEU A 240 8.60 10.10 -32.56
N SER A 241 8.12 11.34 -32.39
CA SER A 241 8.82 12.34 -31.55
C SER A 241 8.98 11.85 -30.12
N GLY A 242 10.17 12.03 -29.55
CA GLY A 242 10.52 11.56 -28.21
C GLY A 242 10.53 10.04 -28.02
N ALA A 243 10.33 9.24 -29.06
CA ALA A 243 10.31 7.78 -28.94
C ALA A 243 11.69 7.23 -28.56
N ASN A 244 11.69 6.14 -27.77
CA ASN A 244 12.91 5.41 -27.44
C ASN A 244 13.10 4.21 -28.37
N LEU A 245 13.94 4.37 -29.38
CA LEU A 245 14.32 3.37 -30.38
C LEU A 245 15.71 2.77 -30.10
N SER A 246 16.21 2.87 -28.86
CA SER A 246 17.55 2.39 -28.53
C SER A 246 17.71 0.89 -28.84
N GLY A 247 18.77 0.56 -29.57
CA GLY A 247 19.05 -0.80 -30.04
C GLY A 247 18.02 -1.39 -31.01
N ALA A 248 17.06 -0.61 -31.52
CA ALA A 248 16.07 -1.11 -32.48
C ALA A 248 16.74 -1.54 -33.80
N LEU A 249 16.15 -2.56 -34.43
CA LEU A 249 16.61 -3.08 -35.72
C LEU A 249 15.74 -2.53 -36.84
N ILE A 250 16.25 -1.54 -37.56
CA ILE A 250 15.54 -0.82 -38.63
C ILE A 250 16.32 -1.05 -39.93
N TYR A 251 16.04 -2.15 -40.64
CA TYR A 251 16.80 -2.48 -41.85
C TYR A 251 15.95 -3.00 -43.00
N GLY A 252 16.54 -2.99 -44.21
CA GLY A 252 16.02 -3.74 -45.36
C GLY A 252 15.07 -2.96 -46.25
N GLY A 253 15.22 -1.64 -46.37
CA GLY A 253 14.34 -0.83 -47.21
C GLY A 253 13.10 -0.34 -46.48
N SER A 254 13.19 -0.13 -45.16
CA SER A 254 12.10 0.48 -44.38
C SER A 254 11.79 1.88 -44.92
N ASN A 255 10.50 2.20 -45.07
CA ASN A 255 10.06 3.49 -45.61
C ASN A 255 9.57 4.42 -44.50
N TRP A 256 10.44 5.34 -44.11
CA TRP A 256 10.23 6.29 -43.01
C TRP A 256 10.17 7.72 -43.56
N MET A 257 9.77 7.89 -44.82
CA MET A 257 9.64 9.19 -45.46
C MET A 257 8.68 10.10 -44.68
N GLY A 258 9.14 11.29 -44.32
CA GLY A 258 8.36 12.30 -43.61
C GLY A 258 8.00 11.94 -42.18
N VAL A 259 8.67 10.96 -41.57
CA VAL A 259 8.47 10.63 -40.14
C VAL A 259 8.99 11.76 -39.26
N ASN A 260 8.29 12.05 -38.17
CA ASN A 260 8.82 12.93 -37.12
C ASN A 260 9.59 12.07 -36.10
N LEU A 261 10.89 12.27 -35.96
CA LEU A 261 11.78 11.64 -34.98
C LEU A 261 12.42 12.69 -34.06
N SER A 262 11.83 13.89 -33.97
CA SER A 262 12.40 14.96 -33.15
C SER A 262 12.54 14.52 -31.68
N GLY A 263 13.73 14.70 -31.12
CA GLY A 263 14.07 14.28 -29.77
C GLY A 263 14.07 12.76 -29.51
N ALA A 264 13.98 11.92 -30.54
CA ALA A 264 14.00 10.48 -30.37
C ALA A 264 15.39 9.95 -29.93
N ASP A 265 15.39 8.90 -29.11
CA ASP A 265 16.60 8.15 -28.75
C ASP A 265 16.79 7.01 -29.74
N LEU A 266 17.79 7.11 -30.61
CA LEU A 266 18.20 6.08 -31.57
C LEU A 266 19.56 5.48 -31.19
N THR A 267 19.94 5.53 -29.92
CA THR A 267 21.24 5.07 -29.46
C THR A 267 21.44 3.59 -29.80
N ASN A 268 22.59 3.26 -30.40
CA ASN A 268 22.93 1.92 -30.86
C ASN A 268 21.92 1.27 -31.84
N ALA A 269 20.99 2.03 -32.42
CA ALA A 269 20.04 1.51 -33.41
C ALA A 269 20.76 1.07 -34.69
N TRP A 270 20.23 0.04 -35.34
CA TRP A 270 20.76 -0.50 -36.59
C TRP A 270 19.88 -0.03 -37.74
N MET A 271 20.29 1.03 -38.42
CA MET A 271 19.54 1.72 -39.46
C MET A 271 20.16 1.49 -40.84
N TYR A 272 19.91 0.34 -41.46
CA TYR A 272 20.49 -0.01 -42.75
C TYR A 272 19.47 0.14 -43.87
N ASP A 273 19.78 0.90 -44.92
CA ASP A 273 18.89 1.08 -46.09
C ASP A 273 17.49 1.54 -45.67
N VAL A 274 17.41 2.69 -45.00
CA VAL A 274 16.15 3.29 -44.52
C VAL A 274 15.88 4.57 -45.32
N ASP A 275 14.68 4.70 -45.87
CA ASP A 275 14.27 5.96 -46.52
C ASP A 275 13.84 6.98 -45.47
N LEU A 276 14.72 7.94 -45.18
CA LEU A 276 14.48 9.06 -44.27
C LEU A 276 14.13 10.36 -45.03
N THR A 277 13.72 10.28 -46.29
CA THR A 277 13.40 11.47 -47.09
C THR A 277 12.38 12.35 -46.37
N GLY A 278 12.73 13.61 -46.09
CA GLY A 278 11.87 14.56 -45.41
C GLY A 278 11.56 14.24 -43.95
N ALA A 279 12.23 13.26 -43.34
CA ALA A 279 12.12 12.97 -41.92
C ALA A 279 12.69 14.12 -41.09
N ASP A 280 12.12 14.35 -39.91
CA ASP A 280 12.63 15.33 -38.94
C ASP A 280 13.34 14.63 -37.79
N LEU A 281 14.67 14.72 -37.72
CA LEU A 281 15.48 14.16 -36.64
C LEU A 281 15.95 15.25 -35.66
N THR A 282 15.31 16.42 -35.61
CA THR A 282 15.77 17.54 -34.79
C THR A 282 16.00 17.13 -33.33
N GLY A 283 17.22 17.28 -32.84
CA GLY A 283 17.60 16.92 -31.46
C GLY A 283 17.62 15.42 -31.15
N ALA A 284 17.52 14.53 -32.14
CA ALA A 284 17.61 13.09 -31.92
C ALA A 284 19.03 12.65 -31.51
N ASP A 285 19.11 11.57 -30.73
CA ASP A 285 20.38 10.96 -30.32
C ASP A 285 20.68 9.71 -31.14
N LEU A 286 21.65 9.81 -32.06
CA LEU A 286 22.15 8.71 -32.89
C LEU A 286 23.46 8.13 -32.34
N THR A 287 23.75 8.30 -31.05
CA THR A 287 24.98 7.79 -30.44
C THR A 287 25.16 6.30 -30.69
N GLY A 288 26.26 5.90 -31.34
CA GLY A 288 26.55 4.51 -31.67
C GLY A 288 25.65 3.88 -32.75
N ALA A 289 24.73 4.65 -33.34
CA ALA A 289 23.83 4.16 -34.38
C ALA A 289 24.59 3.81 -35.66
N ARG A 290 24.05 2.86 -36.43
CA ARG A 290 24.68 2.36 -37.67
C ARG A 290 23.82 2.71 -38.86
N LEU A 291 24.21 3.71 -39.66
CA LEU A 291 23.42 4.23 -40.78
C LEU A 291 23.90 3.73 -42.15
N THR A 292 24.70 2.67 -42.21
CA THR A 292 25.38 2.27 -43.47
C THR A 292 24.38 1.98 -44.60
N TYR A 293 24.73 2.35 -45.83
CA TYR A 293 23.96 2.08 -47.05
C TYR A 293 22.59 2.77 -47.13
N LEU A 294 22.41 3.94 -46.51
CA LEU A 294 21.28 4.79 -46.91
C LEU A 294 21.42 5.11 -48.40
N ASN A 295 20.35 4.89 -49.15
CA ASN A 295 20.35 5.10 -50.58
C ASN A 295 20.50 6.60 -50.87
N SER A 296 21.53 6.97 -51.62
CA SER A 296 21.80 8.36 -52.01
C SER A 296 20.73 9.00 -52.89
N ALA A 297 19.75 8.22 -53.37
CA ALA A 297 18.59 8.73 -54.09
C ALA A 297 17.47 9.23 -53.16
N TYR A 298 17.51 8.86 -51.88
CA TYR A 298 16.58 9.39 -50.88
C TYR A 298 16.91 10.87 -50.65
N GLY A 299 15.86 11.70 -50.58
CA GLY A 299 16.01 13.13 -50.42
C GLY A 299 16.46 13.52 -49.00
N PRO A 300 16.65 14.81 -48.72
CA PRO A 300 17.23 15.26 -47.46
C PRO A 300 16.30 15.01 -46.27
N ALA A 301 16.89 14.75 -45.09
CA ALA A 301 16.24 14.81 -43.78
C ALA A 301 16.61 16.13 -43.05
N ILE A 302 15.84 16.51 -42.03
CA ILE A 302 16.17 17.61 -41.13
C ILE A 302 17.03 17.05 -39.99
N LEU A 303 18.24 17.58 -39.80
CA LEU A 303 19.26 17.01 -38.90
C LEU A 303 19.75 18.01 -37.84
N ASP A 304 18.96 19.04 -37.56
CA ASP A 304 19.34 20.12 -36.65
C ASP A 304 19.52 19.60 -35.22
N GLY A 305 20.70 19.82 -34.62
CA GLY A 305 20.96 19.42 -33.22
C GLY A 305 21.06 17.92 -32.97
N VAL A 306 21.21 17.09 -34.01
CA VAL A 306 21.42 15.64 -33.86
C VAL A 306 22.75 15.33 -33.21
N THR A 307 22.75 14.37 -32.27
CA THR A 307 23.97 13.82 -31.65
C THR A 307 24.46 12.62 -32.45
N TRP A 308 25.74 12.60 -32.83
CA TRP A 308 26.33 11.57 -33.71
C TRP A 308 27.47 10.77 -33.07
N ASP A 309 27.69 10.92 -31.77
CA ASP A 309 28.89 10.38 -31.15
C ASP A 309 28.98 8.86 -31.37
N TRP A 310 30.14 8.39 -31.83
CA TRP A 310 30.37 6.97 -32.15
C TRP A 310 29.44 6.35 -33.24
N ALA A 311 28.66 7.16 -33.95
CA ALA A 311 27.82 6.68 -35.04
C ALA A 311 28.65 6.24 -36.26
N THR A 312 28.08 5.34 -37.07
CA THR A 312 28.58 5.00 -38.41
C THR A 312 27.73 5.69 -39.46
N CYS A 313 28.33 6.54 -40.27
CA CYS A 313 27.68 7.31 -41.33
C CYS A 313 27.25 6.42 -42.52
N PRO A 314 26.40 6.93 -43.43
CA PRO A 314 25.90 6.15 -44.56
C PRO A 314 26.96 5.58 -45.52
N ASP A 315 28.10 6.26 -45.65
CA ASP A 315 29.25 5.79 -46.42
C ASP A 315 30.07 4.68 -45.72
N GLY A 316 29.68 4.30 -44.49
CA GLY A 316 30.34 3.29 -43.66
C GLY A 316 31.49 3.81 -42.80
N THR A 317 31.79 5.10 -42.85
CA THR A 317 32.83 5.72 -42.01
C THR A 317 32.29 6.10 -40.63
N ALA A 318 33.15 6.18 -39.62
CA ALA A 318 32.73 6.65 -38.30
C ALA A 318 32.56 8.18 -38.30
N ALA A 319 31.51 8.69 -37.63
CA ALA A 319 31.23 10.12 -37.47
C ALA A 319 32.41 10.91 -36.87
N TYR A 320 33.21 10.25 -36.02
CA TYR A 320 34.45 10.80 -35.47
C TYR A 320 35.41 11.32 -36.54
N TYR A 321 35.51 10.65 -37.70
CA TYR A 321 36.38 11.09 -38.80
C TYR A 321 35.87 12.34 -39.53
N HIS A 322 34.63 12.75 -39.26
CA HIS A 322 33.96 13.90 -39.87
C HIS A 322 33.65 15.01 -38.85
N GLY A 323 34.29 14.99 -37.68
CA GLY A 323 34.06 15.99 -36.64
C GLY A 323 32.82 15.72 -35.79
N GLN A 324 32.53 14.44 -35.52
CA GLN A 324 31.34 13.97 -34.78
C GLN A 324 30.03 14.36 -35.49
N THR A 325 29.97 14.19 -36.80
CA THR A 325 28.73 14.40 -37.56
C THR A 325 28.68 13.55 -38.82
N CYS A 326 27.48 13.14 -39.22
CA CYS A 326 27.22 12.50 -40.52
C CYS A 326 26.40 13.39 -41.48
N VAL A 327 26.18 14.67 -41.14
CA VAL A 327 25.29 15.58 -41.90
C VAL A 327 25.69 15.71 -43.37
N ASN A 328 26.97 15.67 -43.69
CA ASN A 328 27.45 15.79 -45.08
C ASN A 328 27.39 14.48 -45.88
N ASN A 329 26.93 13.38 -45.26
CA ASN A 329 26.87 12.04 -45.82
C ASN A 329 25.45 11.45 -45.79
N LEU A 330 24.43 12.24 -45.44
CA LEU A 330 23.01 11.89 -45.43
C LEU A 330 22.24 12.59 -46.55
#